data_AF-A0A8S3XH29-F1
#
_entry.id   AF-A0A8S3XH29-F1
#
_cell.length_a   1.000
_cell.length_b   1.000
_cell.length_c   1.000
_cell.angle_alpha   90.00
_cell.angle_beta   90.00
_cell.angle_gamma   90.00
#
_symmetry.space_group_name_H-M   'P 1'
#
loop_
_entity.id
_entity.type
_entity.pdbx_description
1 polymer ?
#
loop_
_entity_poly.entity_id
_entity_poly.type
_entity_poly.pdbx_seq_one_letter_code
_entity_poly.pdbx_strand_id
1 'polypeptide(L)'
;MWLAREQHARALALAERHAPHMVEEVLVEGARAAAERGDLAQFETLMIRANRPNDVVQHYKELEMWEDAARVSREYLPDSAEPVPPAVPPLLQRAADHADRGEWWEAVQLLLGASSAGAAGGAERLAERAALRAARLARDHLQGARRRAAADMLADRFNAIGQSEVGEQLRAALSEADDDNAPGTSASEYEEEAARLGVREVGAEEEAEAEAGAGSAGVALERLARAGHWQRCLAHAARAAPHYALRYAAHLFKTHPRTEGIDIESEDVPEALSLTLDALRQYLVSDSDATVQNSDAALARAVCSELLVRVSTVPRALQALKDAAAVMLAAGADDRSLQAITLLMGLHVPQIASKVARALPRYTDIIVADVAFFSAGSAIRAEGAGGAREAFALLNHCLDLAEAADDDAAHTLDYTDFECTDWPHNPLLLESACVRGPPLDELREWVLSVSMDQAVEQSLPLDKRGMYAASVSGDEPCCIITGHPLGSRLVTFSNGRCANREWWSRLSQAAKLRVGGAAAALQEHIARWCGGPDTTLL
;
A
#
# COMPACT_ATOMS: atom_id res chain seq x y z
N MET A 1 39.49 -5.30 13.55
CA MET A 1 40.11 -5.20 14.89
C MET A 1 40.32 -3.75 15.34
N TRP A 2 40.95 -2.86 14.55
CA TRP A 2 41.17 -1.46 14.95
C TRP A 2 39.93 -0.57 14.85
N LEU A 3 39.04 -0.81 13.87
CA LEU A 3 37.72 -0.16 13.78
C LEU A 3 36.83 -0.51 14.98
N ALA A 4 36.81 -1.78 15.38
CA ALA A 4 36.10 -2.27 16.57
C ALA A 4 36.66 -1.75 17.93
N ARG A 5 37.76 -0.98 17.90
CA ARG A 5 38.37 -0.35 19.08
C ARG A 5 38.32 1.19 18.99
N GLU A 6 37.53 1.74 18.07
CA GLU A 6 37.39 3.18 17.79
C GLU A 6 38.71 3.90 17.45
N GLN A 7 39.76 3.16 17.06
CA GLN A 7 41.06 3.73 16.70
C GLN A 7 41.12 4.04 15.19
N HIS A 8 40.19 4.86 14.71
CA HIS A 8 39.99 5.16 13.29
C HIS A 8 41.22 5.82 12.64
N ALA A 9 41.94 6.70 13.34
CA ALA A 9 43.15 7.35 12.83
C ALA A 9 44.30 6.36 12.56
N ARG A 10 44.44 5.33 13.42
CA ARG A 10 45.44 4.26 13.24
C ARG A 10 45.02 3.29 12.15
N ALA A 11 43.73 3.00 12.04
CA ALA A 11 43.18 2.18 10.97
C ALA A 11 43.40 2.85 9.60
N LEU A 12 43.19 4.17 9.49
CA LEU A 12 43.41 4.93 8.27
C LEU A 12 44.88 4.93 7.83
N ALA A 13 45.81 5.20 8.75
CA ALA A 13 47.25 5.20 8.45
C ALA A 13 47.76 3.81 8.00
N LEU A 14 47.14 2.73 8.49
CA LEU A 14 47.47 1.36 8.09
C LEU A 14 46.86 1.03 6.72
N ALA A 15 45.62 1.44 6.47
CA ALA A 15 44.93 1.28 5.19
C ALA A 15 45.65 2.03 4.06
N GLU A 16 46.06 3.28 4.28
CA GLU A 16 46.80 4.07 3.29
C GLU A 16 48.15 3.43 2.89
N ARG A 17 48.80 2.69 3.81
CA ARG A 17 50.10 2.06 3.56
C ARG A 17 50.00 0.66 2.96
N HIS A 18 48.98 -0.10 3.32
CA HIS A 18 48.95 -1.55 3.05
C HIS A 18 47.69 -2.01 2.29
N ALA A 19 46.61 -1.24 2.29
CA ALA A 19 45.34 -1.60 1.65
C ALA A 19 44.59 -0.37 1.11
N PRO A 20 45.04 0.22 -0.02
CA PRO A 20 44.45 1.45 -0.58
C PRO A 20 42.96 1.32 -0.93
N HIS A 21 42.50 0.12 -1.31
CA HIS A 21 41.10 -0.15 -1.64
C HIS A 21 40.16 -0.09 -0.42
N MET A 22 40.69 -0.27 0.80
CA MET A 22 39.90 -0.20 2.05
C MET A 22 39.86 1.21 2.65
N VAL A 23 40.57 2.18 2.05
CA VAL A 23 40.68 3.54 2.59
C VAL A 23 39.31 4.24 2.58
N GLU A 24 38.50 4.05 1.53
CA GLU A 24 37.15 4.60 1.46
C GLU A 24 36.27 4.09 2.60
N GLU A 25 36.24 2.76 2.83
CA GLU A 25 35.44 2.16 3.89
C GLU A 25 35.89 2.62 5.29
N VAL A 26 37.19 2.73 5.52
CA VAL A 26 37.73 3.23 6.81
C VAL A 26 37.38 4.72 7.03
N LEU A 27 37.33 5.52 5.97
CA LEU A 27 36.92 6.93 6.04
C LEU A 27 35.41 7.07 6.33
N VAL A 28 34.57 6.25 5.70
CA VAL A 28 33.10 6.25 5.94
C VAL A 28 32.78 5.81 7.37
N GLU A 29 33.41 4.75 7.86
CA GLU A 29 33.22 4.30 9.25
C GLU A 29 33.75 5.31 10.27
N GLY A 30 34.85 6.00 9.95
CA GLY A 30 35.34 7.12 10.77
C GLY A 30 34.39 8.32 10.76
N ALA A 31 33.73 8.59 9.63
CA ALA A 31 32.75 9.66 9.50
C ALA A 31 31.47 9.36 10.29
N ARG A 32 30.96 8.12 10.24
CA ARG A 32 29.81 7.69 11.06
C ARG A 32 30.09 7.88 12.55
N ALA A 33 31.25 7.45 13.03
CA ALA A 33 31.64 7.65 14.43
C ALA A 33 31.78 9.15 14.79
N ALA A 34 32.14 10.02 13.84
CA ALA A 34 32.16 11.48 14.06
C ALA A 34 30.75 12.08 14.11
N ALA A 35 29.83 11.61 13.27
CA ALA A 35 28.41 12.00 13.27
C ALA A 35 27.72 11.57 14.57
N GLU A 36 27.95 10.36 15.07
CA GLU A 36 27.45 9.88 16.36
C GLU A 36 27.93 10.73 17.55
N ARG A 37 29.13 11.31 17.45
CA ARG A 37 29.67 12.26 18.44
C ARG A 37 29.17 13.69 18.26
N GLY A 38 28.42 13.98 17.20
CA GLY A 38 27.96 15.33 16.84
C GLY A 38 29.05 16.24 16.25
N ASP A 39 30.21 15.69 15.88
CA ASP A 39 31.29 16.47 15.24
C ASP A 39 31.08 16.50 13.71
N LEU A 40 30.16 17.38 13.30
CA LEU A 40 29.77 17.55 11.90
C LEU A 40 30.92 18.03 11.00
N ALA A 41 31.86 18.82 11.54
CA ALA A 41 33.02 19.30 10.80
C ALA A 41 33.99 18.15 10.44
N GLN A 42 34.20 17.23 11.39
CA GLN A 42 35.01 16.04 11.15
C GLN A 42 34.29 15.04 10.23
N PHE A 43 32.97 14.88 10.36
CA PHE A 43 32.14 14.10 9.43
C PHE A 43 32.26 14.60 7.99
N GLU A 44 32.05 15.90 7.76
CA GLU A 44 32.15 16.53 6.43
C GLU A 44 33.53 16.30 5.83
N THR A 45 34.60 16.55 6.59
CA THR A 45 35.97 16.38 6.13
C THR A 45 36.26 14.93 5.72
N LEU A 46 35.80 13.95 6.50
CA LEU A 46 36.03 12.53 6.23
C LEU A 46 35.21 12.03 5.03
N MET A 47 33.96 12.46 4.90
CA MET A 47 33.09 12.08 3.77
C MET A 47 33.51 12.71 2.45
N ILE A 48 34.00 13.95 2.47
CA ILE A 48 34.58 14.58 1.27
C ILE A 48 35.85 13.82 0.85
N ARG A 49 36.72 13.44 1.81
CA ARG A 49 37.89 12.61 1.52
C ARG A 49 37.53 11.21 0.99
N ALA A 50 36.36 10.70 1.36
CA ALA A 50 35.79 9.46 0.84
C ALA A 50 35.08 9.64 -0.52
N ASN A 51 35.11 10.83 -1.13
CA ASN A 51 34.45 11.17 -2.38
C ASN A 51 32.91 10.99 -2.34
N ARG A 52 32.29 11.26 -1.19
CA ARG A 52 30.83 11.15 -0.99
C ARG A 52 30.19 12.46 -0.50
N PRO A 53 30.28 13.56 -1.26
CA PRO A 53 29.65 14.84 -0.88
C PRO A 53 28.10 14.82 -0.91
N ASN A 54 27.49 13.90 -1.67
CA ASN A 54 26.02 13.74 -1.69
C ASN A 54 25.46 13.32 -0.32
N ASP A 55 26.14 12.39 0.35
CA ASP A 55 25.74 11.87 1.65
C ASP A 55 25.85 12.96 2.73
N VAL A 56 26.81 13.88 2.60
CA VAL A 56 26.95 15.05 3.49
C VAL A 56 25.77 16.00 3.32
N VAL A 57 25.38 16.30 2.08
CA VAL A 57 24.23 17.16 1.78
C VAL A 57 22.94 16.53 2.31
N GLN A 58 22.77 15.22 2.17
CA GLN A 58 21.60 14.52 2.69
C GLN A 58 21.56 14.54 4.22
N HIS A 59 22.69 14.28 4.87
CA HIS A 59 22.80 14.31 6.33
C HIS A 59 22.50 15.72 6.90
N TYR A 60 22.98 16.78 6.27
CA TYR A 60 22.62 18.15 6.67
C TYR A 60 21.15 18.50 6.43
N LYS A 61 20.46 17.88 5.48
CA LYS A 61 19.00 18.06 5.30
C LYS A 61 18.19 17.37 6.40
N GLU A 62 18.61 16.17 6.82
CA GLU A 62 17.98 15.42 7.92
C GLU A 62 18.10 16.18 9.25
N LEU A 63 19.16 16.97 9.42
CA LEU A 63 19.37 17.85 10.57
C LEU A 63 18.81 19.28 10.37
N GLU A 64 18.07 19.52 9.29
CA GLU A 64 17.50 20.84 8.92
C GLU A 64 18.54 21.98 8.75
N MET A 65 19.80 21.65 8.52
CA MET A 65 20.92 22.58 8.30
C MET A 65 21.04 22.98 6.82
N TRP A 66 20.05 23.71 6.32
CA TRP A 66 19.92 24.04 4.90
C TRP A 66 21.05 24.91 4.34
N GLU A 67 21.62 25.81 5.14
CA GLU A 67 22.71 26.71 4.71
C GLU A 67 24.01 25.92 4.45
N ASP A 68 24.35 24.99 5.33
CA ASP A 68 25.51 24.11 5.19
C ASP A 68 25.33 23.08 4.07
N ALA A 69 24.14 22.51 3.92
CA ALA A 69 23.79 21.66 2.77
C ALA A 69 24.00 22.40 1.44
N ALA A 70 23.57 23.67 1.35
CA ALA A 70 23.74 24.50 0.16
C ALA A 70 25.20 24.94 -0.06
N ARG A 71 26.00 25.11 1.00
CA ARG A 71 27.44 25.37 0.91
C ARG A 71 28.18 24.17 0.34
N VAL A 72 28.02 22.99 0.95
CA VAL A 72 28.68 21.76 0.52
C VAL A 72 28.27 21.37 -0.90
N SER A 73 26.99 21.54 -1.26
CA SER A 73 26.52 21.30 -2.61
C SER A 73 27.16 22.23 -3.65
N ARG A 74 27.43 23.51 -3.31
CA ARG A 74 28.09 24.44 -4.24
C ARG A 74 29.58 24.20 -4.37
N GLU A 75 30.23 23.77 -3.30
CA GLU A 75 31.69 23.60 -3.24
C GLU A 75 32.15 22.25 -3.79
N TYR A 76 31.40 21.16 -3.57
CA TYR A 76 31.85 19.79 -3.83
C TYR A 76 31.01 19.02 -4.86
N LEU A 77 29.93 19.60 -5.40
CA LEU A 77 29.09 19.01 -6.46
C LEU A 77 28.99 19.93 -7.70
N PRO A 78 30.07 20.11 -8.48
CA PRO A 78 30.07 21.01 -9.65
C PRO A 78 29.22 20.50 -10.83
N ASP A 79 28.87 19.21 -10.87
CA ASP A 79 28.00 18.63 -11.92
C ASP A 79 26.51 18.99 -11.77
N SER A 80 26.12 19.72 -10.71
CA SER A 80 24.76 20.24 -10.53
C SER A 80 24.59 21.70 -10.98
N ALA A 81 25.64 22.35 -11.48
CA ALA A 81 25.61 23.77 -11.82
C ALA A 81 25.37 23.98 -13.33
N GLU A 82 24.11 24.01 -13.76
CA GLU A 82 23.78 24.81 -14.94
C GLU A 82 24.23 26.26 -14.69
N PRO A 83 24.86 26.96 -15.65
CA PRO A 83 25.26 28.35 -15.48
C PRO A 83 24.02 29.21 -15.25
N VAL A 84 23.77 29.63 -14.01
CA VAL A 84 22.63 30.48 -13.67
C VAL A 84 22.86 31.86 -14.26
N PRO A 85 22.03 32.33 -15.21
CA PRO A 85 22.25 33.64 -15.82
C PRO A 85 22.06 34.73 -14.77
N PRO A 86 22.88 35.80 -14.76
CA PRO A 86 22.87 36.83 -13.71
C PRO A 86 21.53 37.58 -13.61
N ALA A 87 20.71 37.51 -14.66
CA ALA A 87 19.36 38.07 -14.69
C ALA A 87 18.32 37.24 -13.90
N VAL A 88 18.55 35.95 -13.65
CA VAL A 88 17.55 35.06 -13.03
C VAL A 88 17.41 35.26 -11.51
N PRO A 89 18.49 35.34 -10.71
CA PRO A 89 18.39 35.56 -9.26
C PRO A 89 17.57 36.79 -8.84
N PRO A 90 17.76 38.00 -9.43
CA PRO A 90 16.96 39.16 -9.05
C PRO A 90 15.48 39.04 -9.47
N LEU A 91 15.17 38.29 -10.55
CA LEU A 91 13.78 38.03 -10.95
C LEU A 91 13.08 37.07 -9.98
N LEU A 92 13.77 36.04 -9.51
CA LEU A 92 13.24 35.10 -8.52
C LEU A 92 13.03 35.78 -7.15
N GLN A 93 13.95 36.66 -6.75
CA GLN A 93 13.81 37.42 -5.51
C GLN A 93 12.61 38.37 -5.56
N ARG A 94 12.45 39.13 -6.65
CA ARG A 94 11.28 39.99 -6.84
C ARG A 94 9.98 39.20 -6.93
N ALA A 95 9.98 38.03 -7.56
CA ALA A 95 8.80 37.17 -7.61
C ALA A 95 8.38 36.69 -6.22
N ALA A 96 9.35 36.40 -5.34
CA ALA A 96 9.09 36.08 -3.94
C ALA A 96 8.51 37.29 -3.19
N ASP A 97 9.11 38.47 -3.34
CA ASP A 97 8.61 39.71 -2.70
C ASP A 97 7.16 40.05 -3.10
N HIS A 98 6.78 39.79 -4.35
CA HIS A 98 5.41 39.99 -4.84
C HIS A 98 4.46 38.89 -4.35
N ALA A 99 4.92 37.63 -4.26
CA ALA A 99 4.15 36.54 -3.67
C ALA A 99 3.84 36.78 -2.19
N ASP A 100 4.81 37.30 -1.41
CA ASP A 100 4.64 37.62 0.00
C ASP A 100 3.64 38.77 0.23
N ARG A 101 3.47 39.65 -0.78
CA ARG A 101 2.48 40.74 -0.78
C ARG A 101 1.10 40.32 -1.31
N GLY A 102 0.95 39.06 -1.76
CA GLY A 102 -0.28 38.56 -2.37
C GLY A 102 -0.53 39.06 -3.80
N GLU A 103 0.49 39.62 -4.47
CA GLU A 103 0.45 40.11 -5.84
C GLU A 103 0.79 38.96 -6.81
N TRP A 104 -0.15 38.01 -6.91
CA TRP A 104 0.07 36.71 -7.56
C TRP A 104 0.29 36.80 -9.08
N TRP A 105 -0.34 37.76 -9.75
CA TRP A 105 -0.22 37.93 -11.19
C TRP A 105 1.19 38.40 -11.57
N GLU A 106 1.69 39.39 -10.84
CA GLU A 106 3.02 39.96 -10.97
C GLU A 106 4.09 38.91 -10.63
N ALA A 107 3.88 38.09 -9.60
CA ALA A 107 4.76 36.98 -9.23
C ALA A 107 4.85 35.91 -10.35
N VAL A 108 3.72 35.53 -10.95
CA VAL A 108 3.68 34.57 -12.07
C VAL A 108 4.40 35.12 -13.31
N GLN A 109 4.19 36.39 -13.66
CA GLN A 109 4.89 37.03 -14.77
C GLN A 109 6.42 37.07 -14.56
N LEU A 110 6.87 37.39 -13.34
CA LEU A 110 8.29 37.43 -13.00
C LEU A 110 8.95 36.03 -13.02
N LEU A 111 8.23 34.98 -12.62
CA LEU A 111 8.70 33.59 -12.72
C LEU A 111 8.79 33.11 -14.18
N LEU A 112 7.85 33.51 -15.04
CA LEU A 112 7.92 33.25 -16.47
C LEU A 112 9.08 34.03 -17.13
N GLY A 113 9.37 35.24 -16.67
CA GLY A 113 10.55 36.01 -17.05
C GLY A 113 11.86 35.36 -16.57
N ALA A 114 11.88 34.80 -15.37
CA ALA A 114 13.02 34.03 -14.86
C ALA A 114 13.24 32.74 -15.67
N SER A 115 12.15 32.09 -16.10
CA SER A 115 12.19 30.92 -16.98
C SER A 115 12.78 31.26 -18.36
N SER A 116 12.33 32.34 -18.99
CA SER A 116 12.83 32.75 -20.30
C SER A 116 14.30 33.21 -20.25
N ALA A 117 14.70 33.91 -19.19
CA ALA A 117 16.09 34.29 -18.96
C ALA A 117 17.01 33.09 -18.68
N GLY A 118 16.50 32.07 -17.95
CA GLY A 118 17.18 30.80 -17.73
C GLY A 118 17.42 30.03 -19.03
N ALA A 119 16.38 29.90 -19.86
CA ALA A 119 16.46 29.22 -21.15
C ALA A 119 17.42 29.93 -22.12
N ALA A 120 17.39 31.26 -22.17
CA ALA A 120 18.29 32.05 -23.02
C ALA A 120 19.76 31.98 -22.59
N GLY A 121 20.03 31.71 -21.30
CA GLY A 121 21.38 31.57 -20.77
C GLY A 121 21.88 30.13 -20.63
N GLY A 122 21.19 29.16 -21.24
CA GLY A 122 21.62 27.75 -21.27
C GLY A 122 21.36 26.97 -19.99
N ALA A 123 20.45 27.45 -19.13
CA ALA A 123 20.00 26.77 -17.90
C ALA A 123 18.58 26.23 -18.09
N GLU A 124 18.45 25.13 -18.83
CA GLU A 124 17.16 24.54 -19.24
C GLU A 124 16.38 23.97 -18.05
N ARG A 125 17.04 23.27 -17.11
CA ARG A 125 16.37 22.73 -15.91
C ARG A 125 15.96 23.84 -14.95
N LEU A 126 16.75 24.91 -14.84
CA LEU A 126 16.36 26.10 -14.09
C LEU A 126 15.11 26.75 -14.70
N ALA A 127 15.07 26.85 -16.04
CA ALA A 127 13.96 27.44 -16.78
C ALA A 127 12.66 26.64 -16.60
N GLU A 128 12.76 25.31 -16.67
CA GLU A 128 11.64 24.39 -16.43
C GLU A 128 11.11 24.51 -15.00
N ARG A 129 12.00 24.52 -13.99
CA ARG A 129 11.60 24.66 -12.58
C ARG A 129 10.90 25.99 -12.29
N ALA A 130 11.37 27.09 -12.89
CA ALA A 130 10.74 28.39 -12.77
C ALA A 130 9.34 28.41 -13.41
N ALA A 131 9.17 27.80 -14.59
CA ALA A 131 7.88 27.66 -15.26
C ALA A 131 6.89 26.79 -14.47
N LEU A 132 7.34 25.66 -13.90
CA LEU A 132 6.50 24.81 -13.05
C LEU A 132 6.07 25.52 -11.75
N ARG A 133 6.93 26.37 -11.18
CA ARG A 133 6.56 27.19 -10.03
C ARG A 133 5.50 28.24 -10.40
N ALA A 134 5.62 28.85 -11.58
CA ALA A 134 4.60 29.77 -12.11
C ALA A 134 3.25 29.07 -12.34
N ALA A 135 3.25 27.85 -12.88
CA ALA A 135 2.04 27.05 -13.11
C ALA A 135 1.28 26.75 -11.81
N ARG A 136 2.00 26.39 -10.73
CA ARG A 136 1.41 26.16 -9.41
C ARG A 136 0.74 27.43 -8.85
N LEU A 137 1.45 28.55 -8.87
CA LEU A 137 0.92 29.84 -8.40
C LEU A 137 -0.30 30.30 -9.23
N ALA A 138 -0.29 30.07 -10.54
CA ALA A 138 -1.41 30.40 -11.41
C ALA A 138 -2.65 29.54 -11.12
N ARG A 139 -2.47 28.24 -10.85
CA ARG A 139 -3.55 27.33 -10.44
C ARG A 139 -4.15 27.75 -9.12
N ASP A 140 -3.30 27.95 -8.12
CA ASP A 140 -3.73 28.08 -6.72
C ASP A 140 -4.29 29.48 -6.40
N HIS A 141 -3.84 30.54 -7.11
CA HIS A 141 -4.15 31.92 -6.72
C HIS A 141 -4.70 32.86 -7.81
N LEU A 142 -4.60 32.52 -9.11
CA LEU A 142 -5.22 33.32 -10.18
C LEU A 142 -6.59 32.76 -10.56
N GLN A 143 -7.49 33.58 -11.11
CA GLN A 143 -8.82 33.17 -11.58
C GLN A 143 -9.19 33.91 -12.88
N GLY A 144 -10.08 33.31 -13.68
CA GLY A 144 -10.69 33.97 -14.84
C GLY A 144 -9.67 34.37 -15.90
N ALA A 145 -9.83 35.59 -16.45
CA ALA A 145 -8.98 36.09 -17.53
C ALA A 145 -7.46 36.08 -17.20
N ARG A 146 -7.08 36.27 -15.93
CA ARG A 146 -5.67 36.22 -15.51
C ARG A 146 -5.13 34.79 -15.47
N ARG A 147 -5.95 33.81 -15.09
CA ARG A 147 -5.55 32.39 -15.10
C ARG A 147 -5.38 31.89 -16.53
N ARG A 148 -6.33 32.19 -17.43
CA ARG A 148 -6.23 31.86 -18.86
C ARG A 148 -5.03 32.52 -19.54
N ALA A 149 -4.78 33.80 -19.26
CA ALA A 149 -3.59 34.48 -19.78
C ALA A 149 -2.28 33.83 -19.26
N ALA A 150 -2.22 33.42 -17.99
CA ALA A 150 -1.06 32.70 -17.47
C ALA A 150 -0.90 31.31 -18.11
N ALA A 151 -2.00 30.62 -18.39
CA ALA A 151 -2.04 29.33 -19.07
C ALA A 151 -1.49 29.41 -20.50
N ASP A 152 -1.88 30.45 -21.24
CA ASP A 152 -1.38 30.72 -22.59
C ASP A 152 0.14 30.97 -22.58
N MET A 153 0.60 31.84 -21.67
CA MET A 153 2.02 32.17 -21.51
C MET A 153 2.85 30.95 -21.08
N LEU A 154 2.32 30.07 -20.23
CA LEU A 154 2.98 28.84 -19.81
C LEU A 154 3.15 27.87 -20.97
N ALA A 155 2.11 27.65 -21.77
CA ALA A 155 2.20 26.80 -22.96
C ALA A 155 3.23 27.31 -23.96
N ASP A 156 3.24 28.61 -24.24
CA ASP A 156 4.26 29.21 -25.12
C ASP A 156 5.68 29.05 -24.54
N ARG A 157 5.82 29.06 -23.20
CA ARG A 157 7.11 28.83 -22.55
C ARG A 157 7.59 27.40 -22.63
N PHE A 158 6.73 26.42 -22.39
CA PHE A 158 7.07 25.00 -22.49
C PHE A 158 7.32 24.59 -23.95
N ASN A 159 6.58 25.15 -24.91
CA ASN A 159 6.88 25.05 -26.34
C ASN A 159 8.30 25.54 -26.67
N ALA A 160 8.71 26.69 -26.11
CA ALA A 160 10.03 27.25 -26.34
C ALA A 160 11.19 26.49 -25.67
N ILE A 161 10.91 25.57 -24.72
CA ILE A 161 11.90 24.69 -24.08
C ILE A 161 11.88 23.28 -24.72
N GLY A 162 11.07 23.07 -25.77
CA GLY A 162 10.95 21.79 -26.47
C GLY A 162 10.03 20.77 -25.80
N GLN A 163 9.21 21.21 -24.83
CA GLN A 163 8.24 20.39 -24.11
C GLN A 163 6.80 20.79 -24.46
N SER A 164 6.41 20.67 -25.73
CA SER A 164 5.11 21.16 -26.20
C SER A 164 3.91 20.43 -25.59
N GLU A 165 4.02 19.12 -25.40
CA GLU A 165 2.96 18.30 -24.80
C GLU A 165 2.67 18.72 -23.34
N VAL A 166 3.72 19.04 -22.57
CA VAL A 166 3.58 19.50 -21.18
C VAL A 166 2.92 20.88 -21.14
N GLY A 167 3.27 21.76 -22.07
CA GLY A 167 2.68 23.08 -22.22
C GLY A 167 1.18 23.04 -22.51
N GLU A 168 0.75 22.19 -23.44
CA GLU A 168 -0.66 22.02 -23.79
C GLU A 168 -1.48 21.40 -22.65
N GLN A 169 -0.93 20.41 -21.95
CA GLN A 169 -1.56 19.81 -20.77
C GLN A 169 -1.76 20.84 -19.65
N LEU A 170 -0.78 21.70 -19.40
CA LEU A 170 -0.91 22.79 -18.42
C LEU A 170 -1.92 23.86 -18.85
N ARG A 171 -2.00 24.17 -20.16
CA ARG A 171 -3.01 25.11 -20.68
C ARG A 171 -4.43 24.58 -20.50
N ALA A 172 -4.67 23.31 -20.82
CA ALA A 172 -5.95 22.65 -20.62
C ALA A 172 -6.34 22.64 -19.13
N ALA A 173 -5.44 22.17 -18.25
CA ALA A 173 -5.70 22.09 -16.81
C ALA A 173 -6.01 23.45 -16.15
N LEU A 174 -5.37 24.52 -16.60
CA LEU A 174 -5.61 25.87 -16.08
C LEU A 174 -6.84 26.56 -16.70
N SER A 175 -7.33 26.10 -17.85
CA SER A 175 -8.51 26.66 -18.53
C SER A 175 -9.80 25.97 -18.14
N GLU A 176 -9.78 24.65 -17.92
CA GLU A 176 -10.95 23.87 -17.49
C GLU A 176 -11.42 24.24 -16.08
N ALA A 177 -10.51 24.70 -15.22
CA ALA A 177 -10.83 25.13 -13.85
C ALA A 177 -11.60 26.47 -13.74
N ASP A 178 -11.87 27.16 -14.86
CA ASP A 178 -12.70 28.38 -14.90
C ASP A 178 -14.20 28.08 -15.13
N ASP A 179 -14.57 26.92 -15.68
CA ASP A 179 -15.99 26.56 -15.94
C ASP A 179 -16.75 26.16 -14.66
N ASP A 180 -16.04 25.74 -13.61
CA ASP A 180 -16.63 25.35 -12.32
C ASP A 180 -16.89 26.53 -11.37
N ASN A 181 -16.56 27.78 -11.75
CA ASN A 181 -16.56 28.93 -10.83
C ASN A 181 -17.33 30.16 -11.34
N ALA A 182 -18.50 29.96 -11.96
CA ALA A 182 -19.47 31.03 -12.19
C ALA A 182 -20.48 31.13 -11.02
N PRO A 183 -20.66 32.30 -10.38
CA PRO A 183 -21.58 32.45 -9.27
C PRO A 183 -23.03 32.62 -9.76
N GLY A 184 -23.89 31.71 -9.32
CA GLY A 184 -25.36 31.79 -9.21
C GLY A 184 -26.13 32.64 -10.22
N THR A 185 -26.79 32.01 -11.18
CA THR A 185 -28.04 32.54 -11.77
C THR A 185 -29.09 31.41 -11.85
N SER A 186 -30.32 31.75 -11.50
CA SER A 186 -31.41 30.90 -11.03
C SER A 186 -31.92 29.83 -11.98
N ALA A 187 -32.38 28.73 -11.39
CA ALA A 187 -32.94 27.51 -11.97
C ALA A 187 -34.29 27.67 -12.73
N SER A 188 -34.52 28.74 -13.49
CA SER A 188 -35.77 28.92 -14.25
C SER A 188 -35.60 29.13 -15.76
N GLU A 189 -34.38 29.13 -16.29
CA GLU A 189 -34.15 29.32 -17.74
C GLU A 189 -33.83 28.02 -18.48
N TYR A 190 -33.61 26.90 -17.77
CA TYR A 190 -33.34 25.59 -18.39
C TYR A 190 -34.60 24.87 -18.92
N GLU A 191 -35.80 25.28 -18.50
CA GLU A 191 -37.04 24.66 -18.99
C GLU A 191 -37.54 25.26 -20.31
N GLU A 192 -37.15 26.50 -20.65
CA GLU A 192 -37.65 27.17 -21.86
C GLU A 192 -36.77 26.93 -23.11
N GLU A 193 -35.49 26.63 -22.95
CA GLU A 193 -34.58 26.37 -24.06
C GLU A 193 -34.61 24.90 -24.52
N ALA A 194 -34.92 23.97 -23.60
CA ALA A 194 -35.22 22.57 -23.91
C ALA A 194 -36.52 22.41 -24.74
N ALA A 195 -37.47 23.35 -24.62
CA ALA A 195 -38.73 23.33 -25.37
C ALA A 195 -38.62 23.93 -26.78
N ARG A 196 -37.60 24.75 -27.07
CA ARG A 196 -37.46 25.45 -28.37
C ARG A 196 -36.61 24.70 -29.39
N LEU A 197 -35.78 23.74 -28.96
CA LEU A 197 -35.02 22.88 -29.86
C LEU A 197 -35.61 21.47 -29.86
N GLY A 198 -36.79 21.35 -30.45
CA GLY A 198 -37.43 20.07 -30.76
C GLY A 198 -36.61 19.25 -31.77
N VAL A 199 -35.56 18.59 -31.28
CA VAL A 199 -34.90 17.48 -31.98
C VAL A 199 -35.49 16.18 -31.43
N ARG A 200 -36.58 15.80 -32.07
CA ARG A 200 -37.10 14.45 -32.30
C ARG A 200 -36.18 13.32 -31.76
N GLU A 201 -36.65 12.61 -30.73
CA GLU A 201 -36.13 11.34 -30.17
C GLU A 201 -36.20 10.14 -31.15
N VAL A 202 -35.78 10.33 -32.41
CA VAL A 202 -35.61 9.21 -33.34
C VAL A 202 -34.34 9.49 -34.14
N GLY A 203 -33.20 8.97 -33.67
CA GLY A 203 -31.93 9.10 -34.38
C GLY A 203 -30.65 9.19 -33.55
N ALA A 204 -30.60 8.66 -32.31
CA ALA A 204 -29.34 8.54 -31.55
C ALA A 204 -29.02 7.08 -31.13
N GLU A 205 -29.71 6.11 -31.74
CA GLU A 205 -29.35 4.69 -31.66
C GLU A 205 -28.47 4.26 -32.85
N GLU A 206 -28.38 5.06 -33.93
CA GLU A 206 -27.66 4.68 -35.17
C GLU A 206 -26.30 5.38 -35.38
N GLU A 207 -25.94 6.42 -34.61
CA GLU A 207 -24.62 7.07 -34.76
C GLU A 207 -23.51 6.48 -33.86
N ALA A 208 -23.84 5.53 -32.98
CA ALA A 208 -22.86 4.72 -32.24
C ALA A 208 -22.61 3.34 -32.88
N GLU A 209 -23.45 2.90 -33.81
CA GLU A 209 -23.30 1.61 -34.51
C GLU A 209 -22.42 1.67 -35.77
N ALA A 210 -21.94 2.86 -36.18
CA ALA A 210 -21.19 3.03 -37.43
C ALA A 210 -19.65 3.01 -37.31
N GLU A 211 -19.07 2.91 -36.11
CA GLU A 211 -17.60 2.77 -35.93
C GLU A 211 -17.21 1.61 -35.01
N ALA A 212 -17.89 0.47 -35.15
CA ALA A 212 -17.50 -0.79 -34.54
C ALA A 212 -16.27 -1.41 -35.24
N GLY A 213 -15.13 -0.74 -35.12
CA GLY A 213 -13.82 -1.38 -35.15
C GLY A 213 -13.38 -1.64 -33.71
N ALA A 214 -12.92 -2.85 -33.40
CA ALA A 214 -12.48 -3.27 -32.05
C ALA A 214 -11.45 -2.33 -31.36
N GLY A 215 -10.84 -1.40 -32.10
CA GLY A 215 -9.97 -0.34 -31.55
C GLY A 215 -10.68 0.90 -31.01
N SER A 216 -11.89 1.26 -31.47
CA SER A 216 -12.60 2.49 -31.06
C SER A 216 -13.25 2.36 -29.67
N ALA A 217 -13.86 1.19 -29.39
CA ALA A 217 -14.48 0.90 -28.09
C ALA A 217 -13.46 0.94 -26.93
N GLY A 218 -12.25 0.44 -27.15
CA GLY A 218 -11.18 0.50 -26.15
C GLY A 218 -10.73 1.94 -25.83
N VAL A 219 -10.67 2.81 -26.83
CA VAL A 219 -10.30 4.23 -26.63
C VAL A 219 -11.37 4.97 -25.83
N ALA A 220 -12.64 4.70 -26.09
CA ALA A 220 -13.75 5.28 -25.32
C ALA A 220 -13.73 4.83 -23.85
N LEU A 221 -13.48 3.53 -23.60
CA LEU A 221 -13.35 2.98 -22.24
C LEU A 221 -12.14 3.56 -21.50
N GLU A 222 -10.99 3.70 -22.17
CA GLU A 222 -9.82 4.35 -21.57
C GLU A 222 -10.08 5.82 -21.22
N ARG A 223 -10.85 6.55 -22.04
CA ARG A 223 -11.26 7.92 -21.70
C ARG A 223 -12.16 7.95 -20.46
N LEU A 224 -13.14 7.05 -20.35
CA LEU A 224 -14.01 6.95 -19.18
C LEU A 224 -13.23 6.57 -17.92
N ALA A 225 -12.31 5.61 -18.01
CA ALA A 225 -11.44 5.22 -16.89
C ALA A 225 -10.52 6.36 -16.44
N ARG A 226 -9.93 7.11 -17.38
CA ARG A 226 -9.08 8.28 -17.08
C ARG A 226 -9.88 9.44 -16.48
N ALA A 227 -11.12 9.63 -16.92
CA ALA A 227 -12.04 10.62 -16.37
C ALA A 227 -12.65 10.20 -15.01
N GLY A 228 -12.34 9.01 -14.49
CA GLY A 228 -12.88 8.52 -13.22
C GLY A 228 -14.35 8.09 -13.29
N HIS A 229 -14.95 8.01 -14.47
CA HIS A 229 -16.34 7.56 -14.67
C HIS A 229 -16.46 6.03 -14.64
N TRP A 230 -16.06 5.42 -13.53
CA TRP A 230 -15.92 3.96 -13.39
C TRP A 230 -17.21 3.19 -13.57
N GLN A 231 -18.35 3.70 -13.07
CA GLN A 231 -19.65 3.04 -13.23
C GLN A 231 -20.03 2.89 -14.71
N ARG A 232 -19.85 3.96 -15.50
CA ARG A 232 -20.07 3.95 -16.95
C ARG A 232 -19.02 3.09 -17.66
N CYS A 233 -17.76 3.19 -17.25
CA CYS A 233 -16.67 2.39 -17.80
C CYS A 233 -16.97 0.90 -17.67
N LEU A 234 -17.35 0.43 -16.48
CA LEU A 234 -17.69 -0.97 -16.24
C LEU A 234 -18.96 -1.37 -17.01
N ALA A 235 -20.02 -0.56 -16.99
CA ALA A 235 -21.24 -0.85 -17.75
C ALA A 235 -20.98 -1.07 -19.26
N HIS A 236 -20.05 -0.31 -19.86
CA HIS A 236 -19.70 -0.42 -21.27
C HIS A 236 -18.57 -1.44 -21.56
N ALA A 237 -17.77 -1.82 -20.58
CA ALA A 237 -16.65 -2.75 -20.74
C ALA A 237 -17.09 -4.19 -21.05
N ALA A 238 -18.39 -4.51 -20.85
CA ALA A 238 -18.98 -5.83 -20.96
C ALA A 238 -18.25 -6.90 -20.10
N ARG A 239 -18.69 -8.15 -20.15
CA ARG A 239 -18.11 -9.27 -19.37
C ARG A 239 -16.67 -9.67 -19.78
N ALA A 240 -16.03 -8.92 -20.67
CA ALA A 240 -14.78 -9.31 -21.35
C ALA A 240 -13.53 -8.53 -20.90
N ALA A 241 -13.61 -7.66 -19.89
CA ALA A 241 -12.46 -6.84 -19.49
C ALA A 241 -12.22 -6.82 -17.96
N PRO A 242 -11.69 -7.93 -17.38
CA PRO A 242 -11.27 -7.96 -15.97
C PRO A 242 -10.23 -6.88 -15.63
N HIS A 243 -9.48 -6.41 -16.61
CA HIS A 243 -8.54 -5.28 -16.49
C HIS A 243 -9.18 -4.02 -15.88
N TYR A 244 -10.37 -3.62 -16.34
CA TYR A 244 -11.02 -2.41 -15.84
C TYR A 244 -11.56 -2.60 -14.42
N ALA A 245 -12.03 -3.80 -14.08
CA ALA A 245 -12.44 -4.13 -12.71
C ALA A 245 -11.26 -4.08 -11.74
N LEU A 246 -10.09 -4.61 -12.14
CA LEU A 246 -8.86 -4.52 -11.35
C LEU A 246 -8.38 -3.07 -11.17
N ARG A 247 -8.45 -2.23 -12.21
CA ARG A 247 -8.12 -0.80 -12.11
C ARG A 247 -9.10 -0.04 -11.23
N TYR A 248 -10.39 -0.37 -11.31
CA TYR A 248 -11.40 0.21 -10.44
C TYR A 248 -11.17 -0.18 -8.97
N ALA A 249 -10.87 -1.45 -8.69
CA ALA A 249 -10.50 -1.92 -7.35
C ALA A 249 -9.27 -1.16 -6.82
N ALA A 250 -8.22 -1.03 -7.64
CA ALA A 250 -7.02 -0.25 -7.26
C ALA A 250 -7.34 1.23 -7.02
N HIS A 251 -8.26 1.82 -7.79
CA HIS A 251 -8.75 3.18 -7.55
C HIS A 251 -9.48 3.28 -6.21
N LEU A 252 -10.43 2.39 -5.92
CA LEU A 252 -11.17 2.36 -4.65
C LEU A 252 -10.23 2.22 -3.46
N PHE A 253 -9.25 1.32 -3.52
CA PHE A 253 -8.27 1.17 -2.44
C PHE A 253 -7.39 2.39 -2.25
N LYS A 254 -7.16 3.19 -3.31
CA LYS A 254 -6.40 4.44 -3.23
C LYS A 254 -7.23 5.59 -2.68
N THR A 255 -8.53 5.65 -2.98
CA THR A 255 -9.41 6.74 -2.53
C THR A 255 -9.90 6.56 -1.10
N HIS A 256 -9.97 5.32 -0.61
CA HIS A 256 -10.45 5.00 0.74
C HIS A 256 -9.29 4.55 1.65
N PRO A 257 -9.07 5.18 2.82
CA PRO A 257 -8.04 4.76 3.75
C PRO A 257 -8.30 3.34 4.26
N ARG A 258 -7.23 2.62 4.66
CA ARG A 258 -7.32 1.24 5.14
C ARG A 258 -8.15 1.10 6.40
N THR A 259 -8.12 2.11 7.27
CA THR A 259 -8.72 2.09 8.60
C THR A 259 -10.16 2.65 8.66
N GLU A 260 -10.72 3.03 7.50
CA GLU A 260 -12.06 3.60 7.38
C GLU A 260 -13.14 2.57 7.71
N GLY A 261 -14.04 2.90 8.65
CA GLY A 261 -15.22 2.08 8.94
C GLY A 261 -14.94 0.68 9.47
N ILE A 262 -13.71 0.38 9.91
CA ILE A 262 -13.39 -0.93 10.50
C ILE A 262 -14.10 -1.09 11.85
N ASP A 263 -14.87 -2.17 11.93
CA ASP A 263 -15.35 -2.81 13.15
C ASP A 263 -15.01 -4.31 13.05
N ILE A 264 -14.08 -4.77 13.89
CA ILE A 264 -13.56 -6.15 13.84
C ILE A 264 -14.55 -7.19 14.38
N GLU A 265 -15.57 -6.76 15.14
CA GLU A 265 -16.57 -7.64 15.74
C GLU A 265 -17.85 -7.75 14.91
N SER A 266 -18.08 -6.79 14.01
CA SER A 266 -19.22 -6.79 13.11
C SER A 266 -19.06 -7.75 11.92
N GLU A 267 -20.18 -8.29 11.45
CA GLU A 267 -20.26 -8.99 10.15
C GLU A 267 -20.37 -8.00 8.97
N ASP A 268 -20.63 -6.73 9.25
CA ASP A 268 -20.72 -5.67 8.26
C ASP A 268 -19.33 -5.34 7.69
N VAL A 269 -19.31 -4.92 6.43
CA VAL A 269 -18.10 -4.68 5.66
C VAL A 269 -18.03 -3.20 5.29
N PRO A 270 -16.86 -2.54 5.40
CA PRO A 270 -16.69 -1.18 4.91
C PRO A 270 -17.13 -1.04 3.45
N GLU A 271 -17.79 0.08 3.13
CA GLU A 271 -18.39 0.32 1.82
C GLU A 271 -17.41 0.11 0.66
N ALA A 272 -16.18 0.62 0.80
CA ALA A 272 -15.13 0.47 -0.21
C ALA A 272 -14.78 -1.00 -0.49
N LEU A 273 -14.70 -1.84 0.54
CA LEU A 273 -14.41 -3.27 0.39
C LEU A 273 -15.61 -4.01 -0.23
N SER A 274 -16.83 -3.66 0.17
CA SER A 274 -18.06 -4.19 -0.41
C SER A 274 -18.15 -3.91 -1.92
N LEU A 275 -18.00 -2.64 -2.32
CA LEU A 275 -18.00 -2.22 -3.73
C LEU A 275 -16.90 -2.89 -4.55
N THR A 276 -15.72 -3.07 -3.95
CA THR A 276 -14.60 -3.75 -4.61
C THR A 276 -14.89 -5.23 -4.82
N LEU A 277 -15.41 -5.93 -3.82
CA LEU A 277 -15.77 -7.34 -3.93
C LEU A 277 -16.89 -7.56 -4.95
N ASP A 278 -17.90 -6.70 -4.98
CA ASP A 278 -18.99 -6.76 -5.96
C ASP A 278 -18.48 -6.60 -7.38
N ALA A 279 -17.66 -5.57 -7.63
CA ALA A 279 -17.05 -5.35 -8.93
C ALA A 279 -16.14 -6.52 -9.34
N LEU A 280 -15.25 -6.98 -8.47
CA LEU A 280 -14.33 -8.07 -8.82
C LEU A 280 -15.07 -9.39 -9.04
N ARG A 281 -16.08 -9.73 -8.24
CA ARG A 281 -16.87 -10.96 -8.44
C ARG A 281 -17.65 -10.97 -9.73
N GLN A 282 -18.24 -9.83 -10.10
CA GLN A 282 -19.01 -9.71 -11.33
C GLN A 282 -18.15 -10.00 -12.57
N TYR A 283 -16.86 -9.64 -12.55
CA TYR A 283 -15.96 -9.72 -13.71
C TYR A 283 -14.95 -10.88 -13.68
N LEU A 284 -14.63 -11.44 -12.50
CA LEU A 284 -13.66 -12.53 -12.36
C LEU A 284 -14.28 -13.88 -11.98
N VAL A 285 -15.46 -13.88 -11.35
CA VAL A 285 -16.03 -15.10 -10.74
C VAL A 285 -17.35 -15.53 -11.40
N SER A 286 -18.19 -14.57 -11.81
CA SER A 286 -19.51 -14.87 -12.38
C SER A 286 -19.42 -15.29 -13.85
N ASP A 287 -19.73 -16.56 -14.17
CA ASP A 287 -20.02 -17.17 -15.51
C ASP A 287 -19.26 -16.57 -16.71
N SER A 288 -18.00 -16.17 -16.50
CA SER A 288 -17.17 -15.53 -17.48
C SER A 288 -15.97 -16.41 -17.74
N ASP A 289 -15.70 -16.73 -19.02
CA ASP A 289 -14.40 -17.26 -19.48
C ASP A 289 -13.28 -16.18 -19.34
N ALA A 290 -13.47 -15.21 -18.45
CA ALA A 290 -12.57 -14.09 -18.23
C ALA A 290 -11.32 -14.60 -17.52
N THR A 291 -10.25 -14.72 -18.30
CA THR A 291 -8.91 -15.00 -17.77
C THR A 291 -8.18 -13.68 -17.61
N VAL A 292 -7.51 -13.50 -16.47
CA VAL A 292 -6.61 -12.37 -16.27
C VAL A 292 -5.46 -12.51 -17.28
N GLN A 293 -5.29 -11.49 -18.13
CA GLN A 293 -4.23 -11.48 -19.12
C GLN A 293 -2.87 -11.34 -18.43
N ASN A 294 -1.81 -11.89 -19.04
CA ASN A 294 -0.46 -11.83 -18.46
C ASN A 294 0.05 -10.39 -18.27
N SER A 295 -0.43 -9.43 -19.08
CA SER A 295 -0.16 -7.99 -18.90
C SER A 295 -0.68 -7.45 -17.58
N ASP A 296 -1.76 -8.05 -17.06
CA ASP A 296 -2.46 -7.58 -15.86
C ASP A 296 -2.03 -8.34 -14.61
N ALA A 297 -1.17 -9.36 -14.73
CA ALA A 297 -0.76 -10.21 -13.62
C ALA A 297 -0.09 -9.44 -12.47
N ALA A 298 0.63 -8.35 -12.77
CA ALA A 298 1.22 -7.48 -11.74
C ALA A 298 0.14 -6.70 -10.98
N LEU A 299 -0.84 -6.14 -11.71
CA LEU A 299 -1.97 -5.42 -11.12
C LEU A 299 -2.86 -6.37 -10.32
N ALA A 300 -3.17 -7.54 -10.86
CA ALA A 300 -3.97 -8.56 -10.19
C ALA A 300 -3.33 -9.00 -8.86
N ARG A 301 -2.01 -9.24 -8.84
CA ARG A 301 -1.28 -9.53 -7.60
C ARG A 301 -1.36 -8.39 -6.59
N ALA A 302 -1.11 -7.15 -7.02
CA ALA A 302 -1.21 -5.99 -6.14
C ALA A 302 -2.63 -5.82 -5.55
N VAL A 303 -3.66 -6.00 -6.37
CA VAL A 303 -5.06 -5.96 -5.93
C VAL A 303 -5.37 -7.11 -4.97
N CYS A 304 -4.86 -8.33 -5.20
CA CYS A 304 -5.03 -9.46 -4.29
C CYS A 304 -4.35 -9.23 -2.94
N SER A 305 -3.13 -8.68 -2.94
CA SER A 305 -2.42 -8.34 -1.71
C SER A 305 -3.19 -7.30 -0.90
N GLU A 306 -3.64 -6.21 -1.54
CA GLU A 306 -4.44 -5.19 -0.85
C GLU A 306 -5.81 -5.74 -0.39
N LEU A 307 -6.46 -6.56 -1.21
CA LEU A 307 -7.73 -7.20 -0.86
C LEU A 307 -7.57 -8.12 0.37
N LEU A 308 -6.47 -8.85 0.47
CA LEU A 308 -6.16 -9.69 1.63
C LEU A 308 -5.97 -8.84 2.90
N VAL A 309 -5.26 -7.72 2.79
CA VAL A 309 -5.11 -6.75 3.90
C VAL A 309 -6.49 -6.26 4.34
N ARG A 310 -7.30 -5.76 3.42
CA ARG A 310 -8.65 -5.22 3.72
C ARG A 310 -9.61 -6.25 4.30
N VAL A 311 -9.61 -7.48 3.79
CA VAL A 311 -10.51 -8.51 4.31
C VAL A 311 -10.04 -9.04 5.68
N SER A 312 -8.73 -8.95 5.97
CA SER A 312 -8.21 -9.32 7.29
C SER A 312 -8.65 -8.38 8.42
N THR A 313 -9.09 -7.16 8.10
CA THR A 313 -9.65 -6.22 9.10
C THR A 313 -11.11 -6.49 9.45
N VAL A 314 -11.80 -7.38 8.71
CA VAL A 314 -13.18 -7.78 8.97
C VAL A 314 -13.27 -9.29 9.23
N PRO A 315 -12.59 -9.80 10.27
CA PRO A 315 -12.43 -11.24 10.49
C PRO A 315 -13.75 -11.97 10.73
N ARG A 316 -14.83 -11.26 11.13
CA ARG A 316 -16.17 -11.81 11.34
C ARG A 316 -17.03 -11.88 10.08
N ALA A 317 -16.69 -11.13 9.03
CA ALA A 317 -17.44 -11.09 7.77
C ALA A 317 -17.15 -12.30 6.87
N LEU A 318 -17.68 -13.49 7.22
CA LEU A 318 -17.45 -14.73 6.48
C LEU A 318 -17.81 -14.62 4.99
N GLN A 319 -18.86 -13.87 4.65
CA GLN A 319 -19.26 -13.71 3.25
C GLN A 319 -18.20 -12.93 2.46
N ALA A 320 -17.64 -11.87 3.04
CA ALA A 320 -16.53 -11.12 2.43
C ALA A 320 -15.28 -11.99 2.27
N LEU A 321 -14.94 -12.81 3.27
CA LEU A 321 -13.83 -13.76 3.20
C LEU A 321 -14.01 -14.78 2.05
N LYS A 322 -15.22 -15.32 1.89
CA LYS A 322 -15.54 -16.24 0.78
C LYS A 322 -15.41 -15.57 -0.59
N ASP A 323 -15.96 -14.36 -0.69
CA ASP A 323 -15.94 -13.57 -1.92
C ASP A 323 -14.51 -13.17 -2.30
N ALA A 324 -13.71 -12.73 -1.32
CA ALA A 324 -12.29 -12.45 -1.49
C ALA A 324 -11.51 -13.70 -1.91
N ALA A 325 -11.73 -14.84 -1.26
CA ALA A 325 -11.06 -16.09 -1.60
C ALA A 325 -11.37 -16.55 -3.04
N ALA A 326 -12.60 -16.37 -3.51
CA ALA A 326 -12.98 -16.67 -4.89
C ALA A 326 -12.32 -15.72 -5.89
N VAL A 327 -12.32 -14.41 -5.59
CA VAL A 327 -11.66 -13.38 -6.41
C VAL A 327 -10.15 -13.60 -6.49
N MET A 328 -9.49 -13.84 -5.36
CA MET A 328 -8.04 -14.09 -5.28
C MET A 328 -7.65 -15.33 -6.07
N LEU A 329 -8.45 -16.40 -6.01
CA LEU A 329 -8.20 -17.60 -6.81
C LEU A 329 -8.35 -17.32 -8.32
N ALA A 330 -9.41 -16.61 -8.72
CA ALA A 330 -9.64 -16.26 -10.13
C ALA A 330 -8.58 -15.29 -10.68
N ALA A 331 -8.06 -14.40 -9.83
CA ALA A 331 -7.02 -13.43 -10.18
C ALA A 331 -5.60 -14.03 -10.17
N GLY A 332 -5.43 -15.28 -9.72
CA GLY A 332 -4.13 -15.95 -9.67
C GLY A 332 -3.23 -15.47 -8.53
N ALA A 333 -3.80 -15.25 -7.34
CA ALA A 333 -3.05 -14.96 -6.13
C ALA A 333 -2.04 -16.08 -5.79
N ASP A 334 -0.96 -15.72 -5.10
CA ASP A 334 0.05 -16.68 -4.67
C ASP A 334 -0.46 -17.58 -3.53
N ASP A 335 0.21 -18.72 -3.37
CA ASP A 335 -0.17 -19.75 -2.40
C ASP A 335 -0.13 -19.27 -0.95
N ARG A 336 0.75 -18.31 -0.61
CA ARG A 336 0.85 -17.79 0.76
C ARG A 336 -0.39 -16.95 1.08
N SER A 337 -0.82 -16.09 0.17
CA SER A 337 -2.07 -15.33 0.29
C SER A 337 -3.31 -16.24 0.33
N LEU A 338 -3.35 -17.29 -0.51
CA LEU A 338 -4.45 -18.27 -0.50
C LEU A 338 -4.48 -19.09 0.80
N GLN A 339 -3.33 -19.41 1.37
CA GLN A 339 -3.24 -20.06 2.67
C GLN A 339 -3.73 -19.14 3.80
N ALA A 340 -3.37 -17.86 3.78
CA ALA A 340 -3.82 -16.89 4.79
C ALA A 340 -5.35 -16.72 4.79
N ILE A 341 -5.97 -16.52 3.62
CA ILE A 341 -7.43 -16.40 3.52
C ILE A 341 -8.14 -17.71 3.91
N THR A 342 -7.55 -18.86 3.61
CA THR A 342 -8.05 -20.17 4.04
C THR A 342 -8.09 -20.28 5.57
N LEU A 343 -7.08 -19.78 6.26
CA LEU A 343 -7.05 -19.75 7.73
C LEU A 343 -8.04 -18.73 8.30
N LEU A 344 -8.19 -17.55 7.72
CA LEU A 344 -9.22 -16.59 8.15
C LEU A 344 -10.62 -17.21 8.04
N MET A 345 -10.92 -17.90 6.94
CA MET A 345 -12.17 -18.67 6.80
C MET A 345 -12.26 -19.83 7.82
N GLY A 346 -11.14 -20.48 8.13
CA GLY A 346 -11.06 -21.58 9.10
C GLY A 346 -11.42 -21.20 10.54
N LEU A 347 -11.25 -19.93 10.93
CA LEU A 347 -11.70 -19.42 12.23
C LEU A 347 -13.22 -19.54 12.43
N HIS A 348 -13.99 -19.55 11.33
CA HIS A 348 -15.45 -19.69 11.35
C HIS A 348 -15.93 -21.13 11.48
N VAL A 349 -15.01 -22.11 11.56
CA VAL A 349 -15.33 -23.53 11.67
C VAL A 349 -14.94 -24.02 13.07
N PRO A 350 -15.89 -24.09 14.05
CA PRO A 350 -15.56 -24.35 15.45
C PRO A 350 -14.74 -25.62 15.71
N GLN A 351 -14.92 -26.65 14.87
CA GLN A 351 -14.23 -27.93 15.01
C GLN A 351 -12.72 -27.86 14.72
N ILE A 352 -12.26 -26.80 14.03
CA ILE A 352 -10.86 -26.59 13.64
C ILE A 352 -10.34 -25.19 14.01
N ALA A 353 -11.21 -24.25 14.39
CA ALA A 353 -10.90 -22.83 14.59
C ALA A 353 -9.71 -22.60 15.51
N SER A 354 -9.64 -23.31 16.64
CA SER A 354 -8.53 -23.16 17.58
C SER A 354 -7.21 -23.71 17.05
N LYS A 355 -7.25 -24.69 16.14
CA LYS A 355 -6.06 -25.21 15.46
C LYS A 355 -5.59 -24.21 14.40
N VAL A 356 -6.52 -23.63 13.67
CA VAL A 356 -6.27 -22.58 12.68
C VAL A 356 -5.67 -21.32 13.32
N ALA A 357 -6.26 -20.87 14.43
CA ALA A 357 -5.83 -19.71 15.21
C ALA A 357 -4.34 -19.74 15.56
N ARG A 358 -3.80 -20.91 15.93
CA ARG A 358 -2.39 -21.07 16.30
C ARG A 358 -1.41 -20.92 15.12
N ALA A 359 -1.88 -21.11 13.88
CA ALA A 359 -1.06 -20.95 12.69
C ALA A 359 -1.24 -19.58 12.01
N LEU A 360 -2.31 -18.86 12.35
CA LEU A 360 -2.66 -17.58 11.72
C LEU A 360 -1.57 -16.50 11.88
N PRO A 361 -0.89 -16.35 13.05
CA PRO A 361 0.14 -15.33 13.21
C PRO A 361 1.36 -15.48 12.29
N ARG A 362 1.57 -16.64 11.64
CA ARG A 362 2.61 -16.80 10.61
C ARG A 362 2.44 -15.82 9.43
N TYR A 363 1.21 -15.38 9.19
CA TYR A 363 0.87 -14.55 8.03
C TYR A 363 0.77 -13.06 8.37
N THR A 364 1.14 -12.65 9.59
CA THR A 364 1.00 -11.26 10.06
C THR A 364 1.88 -10.26 9.31
N ASP A 365 2.76 -10.71 8.41
CA ASP A 365 3.48 -9.85 7.46
C ASP A 365 2.63 -9.47 6.22
N ILE A 366 1.52 -10.18 5.98
CA ILE A 366 0.61 -9.95 4.84
C ILE A 366 -0.88 -9.79 5.24
N ILE A 367 -1.23 -10.06 6.50
CA ILE A 367 -2.53 -9.76 7.11
C ILE A 367 -2.32 -8.85 8.32
N VAL A 368 -3.33 -8.05 8.64
CA VAL A 368 -3.23 -7.03 9.70
C VAL A 368 -3.00 -7.69 11.07
N ALA A 369 -1.88 -7.32 11.71
CA ALA A 369 -1.31 -8.11 12.79
C ALA A 369 -2.11 -8.05 14.09
N ASP A 370 -2.48 -6.87 14.57
CA ASP A 370 -3.31 -6.71 15.78
C ASP A 370 -4.63 -7.49 15.66
N VAL A 371 -5.31 -7.41 14.50
CA VAL A 371 -6.55 -8.17 14.24
C VAL A 371 -6.31 -9.68 14.21
N ALA A 372 -5.19 -10.14 13.62
CA ALA A 372 -4.86 -11.56 13.57
C ALA A 372 -4.56 -12.12 14.97
N PHE A 373 -3.80 -11.39 15.80
CA PHE A 373 -3.50 -11.77 17.19
C PHE A 373 -4.75 -11.73 18.07
N PHE A 374 -5.59 -10.71 17.93
CA PHE A 374 -6.89 -10.64 18.61
C PHE A 374 -7.78 -11.83 18.27
N SER A 375 -7.92 -12.12 16.97
CA SER A 375 -8.76 -13.21 16.47
C SER A 375 -8.24 -14.58 16.92
N ALA A 376 -6.92 -14.79 16.84
CA ALA A 376 -6.29 -16.02 17.28
C ALA A 376 -6.42 -16.22 18.80
N GLY A 377 -6.10 -15.19 19.58
CA GLY A 377 -6.19 -15.20 21.03
C GLY A 377 -7.62 -15.43 21.51
N SER A 378 -8.61 -14.77 20.90
CA SER A 378 -10.03 -14.97 21.20
C SER A 378 -10.51 -16.38 20.90
N ALA A 379 -10.10 -16.96 19.77
CA ALA A 379 -10.46 -18.33 19.39
C ALA A 379 -9.85 -19.38 20.34
N ILE A 380 -8.62 -19.16 20.80
CA ILE A 380 -7.94 -20.05 21.76
C ILE A 380 -8.49 -19.88 23.17
N ARG A 381 -8.82 -18.64 23.57
CA ARG A 381 -9.49 -18.33 24.86
C ARG A 381 -10.80 -19.08 25.02
N ALA A 382 -11.54 -19.28 23.93
CA ALA A 382 -12.79 -20.05 23.93
C ALA A 382 -12.61 -21.54 24.31
N GLU A 383 -11.39 -22.08 24.29
CA GLU A 383 -11.08 -23.43 24.81
C GLU A 383 -11.09 -23.49 26.35
N GLY A 384 -11.19 -22.34 27.03
CA GLY A 384 -11.16 -22.23 28.49
C GLY A 384 -9.75 -22.50 29.04
N ALA A 385 -9.67 -23.25 30.15
CA ALA A 385 -8.42 -23.48 30.86
C ALA A 385 -7.32 -24.13 30.00
N GLY A 386 -7.69 -24.92 28.98
CA GLY A 386 -6.73 -25.57 28.09
C GLY A 386 -5.96 -24.62 27.18
N GLY A 387 -6.53 -23.46 26.85
CA GLY A 387 -5.92 -22.44 25.98
C GLY A 387 -5.52 -21.15 26.70
N ALA A 388 -5.78 -21.04 28.00
CA ALA A 388 -5.64 -19.77 28.74
C ALA A 388 -4.23 -19.13 28.65
N ARG A 389 -3.16 -19.94 28.74
CA ARG A 389 -1.77 -19.46 28.65
C ARG A 389 -1.43 -18.91 27.27
N GLU A 390 -1.78 -19.66 26.23
CA GLU A 390 -1.58 -19.25 24.84
C GLU A 390 -2.40 -18.01 24.49
N ALA A 391 -3.66 -18.00 24.91
CA ALA A 391 -4.54 -16.85 24.74
C ALA A 391 -3.96 -15.61 25.43
N PHE A 392 -3.45 -15.75 26.65
CA PHE A 392 -2.83 -14.64 27.37
C PHE A 392 -1.61 -14.07 26.62
N ALA A 393 -0.68 -14.92 26.16
CA ALA A 393 0.48 -14.46 25.40
C ALA A 393 0.07 -13.73 24.09
N LEU A 394 -0.87 -14.31 23.33
CA LEU A 394 -1.35 -13.72 22.07
C LEU A 394 -2.10 -12.39 22.27
N LEU A 395 -2.96 -12.34 23.28
CA LEU A 395 -3.81 -11.17 23.57
C LEU A 395 -3.04 -10.04 24.24
N ASN A 396 -2.01 -10.36 25.03
CA ASN A 396 -1.09 -9.36 25.55
C ASN A 396 -0.27 -8.73 24.41
N HIS A 397 0.29 -9.54 23.52
CA HIS A 397 1.01 -9.02 22.35
C HIS A 397 0.10 -8.23 21.38
N CYS A 398 -1.19 -8.57 21.32
CA CYS A 398 -2.17 -7.77 20.59
C CYS A 398 -2.27 -6.32 21.13
N LEU A 399 -2.15 -6.12 22.44
CA LEU A 399 -2.13 -4.78 23.04
C LEU A 399 -0.89 -4.02 22.60
N ASP A 400 0.28 -4.67 22.64
CA ASP A 400 1.55 -4.08 22.18
C ASP A 400 1.46 -3.69 20.70
N LEU A 401 0.86 -4.54 19.86
CA LEU A 401 0.67 -4.27 18.43
C LEU A 401 -0.30 -3.11 18.17
N ALA A 402 -1.38 -3.00 18.95
CA ALA A 402 -2.33 -1.91 18.84
C ALA A 402 -1.68 -0.57 19.26
N GLU A 403 -0.94 -0.55 20.36
CA GLU A 403 -0.19 0.62 20.82
C GLU A 403 0.89 1.02 19.79
N ALA A 404 1.65 0.05 19.27
CA ALA A 404 2.66 0.30 18.25
C ALA A 404 2.08 0.83 16.93
N ALA A 405 0.84 0.46 16.58
CA ALA A 405 0.16 0.98 15.40
C ALA A 405 -0.28 2.45 15.57
N ASP A 406 -0.73 2.82 16.77
CA ASP A 406 -1.17 4.19 17.05
C ASP A 406 0.02 5.15 17.25
N ASP A 407 1.14 4.67 17.80
CA ASP A 407 2.34 5.48 18.12
C ASP A 407 3.46 5.39 17.06
N ASP A 408 3.24 4.67 15.94
CA ASP A 408 4.26 4.39 14.91
C ASP A 408 5.56 3.79 15.50
N ALA A 409 5.40 2.91 16.48
CA ALA A 409 6.47 2.37 17.32
C ALA A 409 6.74 0.87 17.05
N ALA A 410 6.54 0.39 15.83
CA ALA A 410 6.74 -1.03 15.48
C ALA A 410 8.14 -1.59 15.84
N HIS A 411 9.16 -0.72 15.86
CA HIS A 411 10.54 -1.08 16.20
C HIS A 411 10.76 -1.36 17.70
N THR A 412 9.82 -1.02 18.57
CA THR A 412 9.90 -1.27 20.03
C THR A 412 9.25 -2.57 20.45
N LEU A 413 8.62 -3.30 19.51
CA LEU A 413 7.95 -4.56 19.79
C LEU A 413 8.96 -5.64 20.22
N ASP A 414 8.62 -6.35 21.29
CA ASP A 414 9.39 -7.50 21.79
C ASP A 414 8.79 -8.82 21.26
N TYR A 415 9.67 -9.71 20.81
CA TYR A 415 9.35 -11.03 20.25
C TYR A 415 9.98 -12.18 21.04
N THR A 416 10.59 -11.92 22.20
CA THR A 416 11.26 -12.94 23.02
C THR A 416 10.34 -14.13 23.34
N ASP A 417 9.07 -13.89 23.66
CA ASP A 417 8.09 -14.94 23.94
C ASP A 417 7.75 -15.81 22.71
N PHE A 418 8.07 -15.34 21.51
CA PHE A 418 7.71 -15.95 20.22
C PHE A 418 8.90 -16.59 19.50
N GLU A 419 10.10 -16.60 20.08
CA GLU A 419 11.30 -17.24 19.49
C GLU A 419 11.11 -18.74 19.20
N CYS A 420 10.17 -19.39 19.91
CA CYS A 420 9.82 -20.80 19.67
C CYS A 420 8.90 -21.01 18.45
N THR A 421 8.54 -19.95 17.72
CA THR A 421 7.63 -19.98 16.58
C THR A 421 8.37 -19.74 15.26
N ASP A 422 7.65 -19.85 14.15
CA ASP A 422 8.09 -19.46 12.81
C ASP A 422 7.40 -18.16 12.34
N TRP A 423 6.99 -17.31 13.28
CA TRP A 423 6.24 -16.10 12.98
C TRP A 423 7.16 -14.95 12.55
N PRO A 424 6.70 -14.08 11.65
CA PRO A 424 7.49 -12.93 11.20
C PRO A 424 7.64 -11.89 12.31
N HIS A 425 8.81 -11.23 12.36
CA HIS A 425 9.10 -10.10 13.27
C HIS A 425 8.88 -8.73 12.59
N ASN A 426 8.27 -8.73 11.40
CA ASN A 426 7.91 -7.55 10.62
C ASN A 426 6.38 -7.53 10.43
N PRO A 427 5.61 -7.29 11.49
CA PRO A 427 4.16 -7.31 11.42
C PRO A 427 3.64 -6.20 10.50
N LEU A 428 2.57 -6.50 9.78
CA LEU A 428 1.80 -5.53 9.03
C LEU A 428 0.89 -4.78 9.99
N LEU A 429 1.30 -3.58 10.36
CA LEU A 429 0.49 -2.59 11.06
C LEU A 429 -0.06 -1.57 10.05
N LEU A 430 -1.27 -1.09 10.30
CA LEU A 430 -1.89 -0.02 9.52
C LEU A 430 -1.60 1.35 10.15
N GLU A 431 -2.14 2.41 9.55
CA GLU A 431 -1.92 3.80 10.00
C GLU A 431 -2.51 4.09 11.39
N SER A 432 -3.35 3.20 11.91
CA SER A 432 -3.89 3.21 13.27
C SER A 432 -4.31 1.79 13.66
N ALA A 433 -4.41 1.51 14.95
CA ALA A 433 -4.94 0.24 15.45
C ALA A 433 -6.33 -0.08 14.86
N CYS A 434 -6.50 -1.33 14.43
CA CYS A 434 -7.77 -1.86 13.95
C CYS A 434 -8.58 -2.44 15.12
N VAL A 435 -7.90 -3.00 16.11
CA VAL A 435 -8.50 -3.39 17.39
C VAL A 435 -8.66 -2.13 18.26
N ARG A 436 -9.86 -1.54 18.28
CA ARG A 436 -10.14 -0.26 18.94
C ARG A 436 -11.53 -0.22 19.58
N GLY A 437 -11.74 0.71 20.51
CA GLY A 437 -13.04 0.88 21.18
C GLY A 437 -13.36 -0.29 22.13
N PRO A 438 -14.63 -0.73 22.22
CA PRO A 438 -15.04 -1.76 23.17
C PRO A 438 -14.21 -3.06 23.15
N PRO A 439 -13.86 -3.64 21.97
CA PRO A 439 -13.00 -4.82 21.91
C PRO A 439 -11.63 -4.63 22.57
N LEU A 440 -11.03 -3.44 22.42
CA LEU A 440 -9.73 -3.12 23.00
C LEU A 440 -9.82 -2.91 24.51
N ASP A 441 -10.90 -2.29 24.99
CA ASP A 441 -11.12 -2.06 26.41
C ASP A 441 -11.41 -3.38 27.16
N GLU A 442 -12.22 -4.25 26.58
CA GLU A 442 -12.48 -5.60 27.11
C GLU A 442 -11.20 -6.45 27.12
N LEU A 443 -10.37 -6.33 26.09
CA LEU A 443 -9.07 -6.97 26.02
C LEU A 443 -8.15 -6.50 27.15
N ARG A 444 -8.04 -5.18 27.35
CA ARG A 444 -7.24 -4.58 28.44
C ARG A 444 -7.71 -5.07 29.80
N GLU A 445 -9.02 -5.02 30.07
CA GLU A 445 -9.60 -5.50 31.34
C GLU A 445 -9.27 -6.97 31.57
N TRP A 446 -9.42 -7.81 30.54
CA TRP A 446 -9.15 -9.24 30.64
C TRP A 446 -7.67 -9.52 30.90
N VAL A 447 -6.75 -8.93 30.13
CA VAL A 447 -5.29 -9.10 30.31
C VAL A 447 -4.85 -8.63 31.70
N LEU A 448 -5.38 -7.49 32.17
CA LEU A 448 -5.13 -7.00 33.53
C LEU A 448 -5.61 -8.02 34.59
N SER A 449 -6.82 -8.56 34.43
CA SER A 449 -7.37 -9.54 35.38
C SER A 449 -6.51 -10.81 35.47
N VAL A 450 -6.05 -11.33 34.33
CA VAL A 450 -5.22 -12.54 34.26
C VAL A 450 -3.81 -12.29 34.82
N SER A 451 -3.26 -11.10 34.57
CA SER A 451 -1.96 -10.69 35.10
C SER A 451 -1.97 -10.60 36.64
N MET A 452 -3.07 -10.12 37.22
CA MET A 452 -3.22 -9.99 38.67
C MET A 452 -3.40 -11.34 39.37
N ASP A 453 -4.01 -12.33 38.70
CA ASP A 453 -4.23 -13.67 39.27
C ASP A 453 -2.94 -14.50 39.41
N GLN A 454 -1.80 -14.08 38.83
CA GLN A 454 -0.48 -14.76 38.84
C GLN A 454 -0.49 -16.25 38.43
N ALA A 455 -1.63 -16.79 38.01
CA ALA A 455 -1.83 -18.21 37.75
C ALA A 455 -1.45 -18.62 36.31
N VAL A 456 -1.21 -17.64 35.43
CA VAL A 456 -0.98 -17.84 34.00
C VAL A 456 0.38 -17.25 33.64
N GLU A 457 1.36 -18.12 33.39
CA GLU A 457 2.66 -17.73 32.83
C GLU A 457 2.48 -17.33 31.35
N GLN A 458 3.04 -16.19 30.96
CA GLN A 458 3.14 -15.73 29.57
C GLN A 458 4.17 -16.60 28.84
N SER A 459 3.74 -17.75 28.35
CA SER A 459 4.59 -18.66 27.58
C SER A 459 3.78 -19.52 26.62
N LEU A 460 4.38 -19.84 25.48
CA LEU A 460 3.78 -20.75 24.52
C LEU A 460 4.15 -22.22 24.82
N PRO A 461 3.20 -23.16 24.72
CA PRO A 461 3.46 -24.58 24.91
C PRO A 461 4.35 -25.12 23.79
N LEU A 462 5.41 -25.81 24.19
CA LEU A 462 6.37 -26.42 23.28
C LEU A 462 6.01 -27.89 22.98
N ASP A 463 6.23 -28.30 21.75
CA ASP A 463 6.15 -29.69 21.33
C ASP A 463 7.48 -30.44 21.57
N LYS A 464 7.58 -31.66 21.06
CA LYS A 464 8.79 -32.50 21.20
C LYS A 464 10.02 -31.95 20.47
N ARG A 465 9.84 -31.01 19.55
CA ARG A 465 10.93 -30.31 18.83
C ARG A 465 11.45 -29.13 19.65
N GLY A 466 10.82 -28.79 20.77
CA GLY A 466 11.09 -27.56 21.50
C GLY A 466 10.54 -26.32 20.78
N MET A 467 9.64 -26.52 19.81
CA MET A 467 9.02 -25.45 19.03
C MET A 467 7.52 -25.40 19.33
N TYR A 468 6.90 -24.27 19.01
CA TYR A 468 5.47 -24.12 19.10
C TYR A 468 4.76 -25.10 18.14
N ALA A 469 3.64 -25.69 18.58
CA ALA A 469 3.01 -26.81 17.89
C ALA A 469 2.55 -26.51 16.44
N ALA A 470 2.32 -25.23 16.12
CA ALA A 470 1.96 -24.81 14.77
C ALA A 470 3.18 -24.55 13.88
N SER A 471 4.40 -24.47 14.42
CA SER A 471 5.62 -24.05 13.71
C SER A 471 6.02 -25.01 12.61
N VAL A 472 6.23 -24.48 11.41
CA VAL A 472 6.63 -25.19 10.19
C VAL A 472 8.05 -24.75 9.81
N SER A 473 8.92 -25.70 9.46
CA SER A 473 10.33 -25.39 9.24
C SER A 473 10.53 -24.86 7.82
N GLY A 474 10.92 -23.60 7.65
CA GLY A 474 11.29 -23.03 6.33
C GLY A 474 10.25 -23.27 5.24
N ASP A 475 10.69 -23.82 4.10
CA ASP A 475 9.85 -24.10 2.92
C ASP A 475 9.06 -25.43 3.00
N GLU A 476 8.97 -26.05 4.19
CA GLU A 476 8.18 -27.27 4.35
C GLU A 476 6.68 -27.00 4.08
N PRO A 477 5.98 -27.88 3.34
CA PRO A 477 4.55 -27.72 3.13
C PRO A 477 3.79 -27.91 4.44
N CYS A 478 2.78 -27.08 4.66
CA CYS A 478 1.87 -27.19 5.80
C CYS A 478 0.51 -27.75 5.40
N CYS A 479 -0.26 -28.17 6.39
CA CYS A 479 -1.63 -28.63 6.23
C CYS A 479 -2.51 -27.48 5.73
N ILE A 480 -3.05 -27.58 4.51
CA ILE A 480 -3.80 -26.48 3.89
C ILE A 480 -5.02 -26.01 4.71
N ILE A 481 -5.59 -26.88 5.54
CA ILE A 481 -6.77 -26.58 6.37
C ILE A 481 -6.40 -25.81 7.63
N THR A 482 -5.28 -26.15 8.26
CA THR A 482 -4.97 -25.72 9.63
C THR A 482 -3.65 -24.99 9.77
N GLY A 483 -2.86 -24.87 8.69
CA GLY A 483 -1.53 -24.26 8.68
C GLY A 483 -0.49 -24.98 9.55
N HIS A 484 -0.79 -26.18 10.05
CA HIS A 484 0.11 -26.95 10.93
C HIS A 484 1.05 -27.85 10.12
N PRO A 485 2.16 -28.33 10.72
CA PRO A 485 3.01 -29.35 10.09
C PRO A 485 2.20 -30.57 9.63
N LEU A 486 2.61 -31.14 8.49
CA LEU A 486 2.03 -32.36 7.96
C LEU A 486 2.44 -33.56 8.82
N GLY A 487 1.45 -34.35 9.24
CA GLY A 487 1.65 -35.59 9.98
C GLY A 487 1.82 -36.81 9.08
N SER A 488 1.71 -37.99 9.68
CA SER A 488 1.87 -39.27 8.95
C SER A 488 0.66 -39.69 8.12
N ARG A 489 -0.55 -39.23 8.48
CA ARG A 489 -1.80 -39.58 7.79
C ARG A 489 -2.35 -38.36 7.07
N LEU A 490 -2.22 -38.37 5.75
CA LEU A 490 -2.55 -37.24 4.90
C LEU A 490 -3.71 -37.54 3.95
N VAL A 491 -4.32 -36.47 3.47
CA VAL A 491 -5.19 -36.42 2.30
C VAL A 491 -4.47 -35.55 1.29
N THR A 492 -4.12 -36.13 0.15
CA THR A 492 -3.47 -35.44 -0.96
C THR A 492 -4.53 -34.99 -1.96
N PHE A 493 -4.43 -33.76 -2.44
CA PHE A 493 -5.31 -33.19 -3.45
C PHE A 493 -4.66 -33.26 -4.83
N SER A 494 -5.46 -33.11 -5.89
CA SER A 494 -5.01 -33.30 -7.27
C SER A 494 -3.82 -32.43 -7.71
N ASN A 495 -3.56 -31.33 -7.02
CA ASN A 495 -2.40 -30.48 -7.28
C ASN A 495 -1.18 -30.77 -6.37
N GLY A 496 -1.20 -31.90 -5.65
CA GLY A 496 -0.12 -32.34 -4.76
C GLY A 496 -0.14 -31.72 -3.36
N ARG A 497 -1.03 -30.76 -3.07
CA ARG A 497 -1.17 -30.20 -1.72
C ARG A 497 -1.76 -31.22 -0.77
N CYS A 498 -1.50 -31.05 0.53
CA CYS A 498 -1.86 -32.02 1.54
C CYS A 498 -2.62 -31.39 2.72
N ALA A 499 -3.54 -32.16 3.28
CA ALA A 499 -4.14 -31.90 4.58
C ALA A 499 -3.97 -33.09 5.52
N ASN A 500 -3.85 -32.79 6.81
CA ASN A 500 -3.88 -33.82 7.85
C ASN A 500 -5.26 -34.50 7.88
N ARG A 501 -5.28 -35.84 7.76
CA ARG A 501 -6.51 -36.62 7.60
C ARG A 501 -7.52 -36.42 8.73
N GLU A 502 -7.03 -36.25 9.95
CA GLU A 502 -7.87 -35.97 11.12
C GLU A 502 -8.70 -34.70 10.93
N TRP A 503 -8.03 -33.60 10.57
CA TRP A 503 -8.66 -32.28 10.42
C TRP A 503 -9.55 -32.22 9.19
N TRP A 504 -9.14 -32.86 8.08
CA TRP A 504 -10.01 -33.03 6.92
C TRP A 504 -11.30 -33.80 7.25
N SER A 505 -11.21 -34.84 8.08
CA SER A 505 -12.38 -35.62 8.48
C SER A 505 -13.33 -34.80 9.36
N ARG A 506 -12.79 -34.01 10.30
CA ARG A 506 -13.60 -33.10 11.14
C ARG A 506 -14.29 -32.02 10.30
N LEU A 507 -13.56 -31.40 9.36
CA LEU A 507 -14.11 -30.43 8.42
C LEU A 507 -15.22 -31.05 7.56
N SER A 508 -14.95 -32.21 6.96
CA SER A 508 -15.91 -32.92 6.10
C SER A 508 -17.17 -33.33 6.86
N GLN A 509 -17.06 -33.71 8.13
CA GLN A 509 -18.22 -34.01 8.98
C GLN A 509 -19.02 -32.74 9.28
N ALA A 510 -18.36 -31.65 9.65
CA ALA A 510 -19.00 -30.36 9.91
C ALA A 510 -19.73 -29.82 8.67
N ALA A 511 -19.13 -29.94 7.49
CA ALA A 511 -19.73 -29.52 6.22
C ALA A 511 -21.01 -30.30 5.87
N LYS A 512 -21.06 -31.61 6.21
CA LYS A 512 -22.26 -32.45 6.01
C LYS A 512 -23.39 -32.11 6.98
N LEU A 513 -23.07 -31.67 8.19
CA LEU A 513 -24.07 -31.34 9.21
C LEU A 513 -24.86 -30.07 8.88
N ARG A 514 -24.23 -29.08 8.24
CA ARG A 514 -24.87 -27.81 7.87
C ARG A 514 -24.49 -27.40 6.46
N VAL A 515 -25.36 -27.76 5.51
CA VAL A 515 -25.23 -27.34 4.11
C VAL A 515 -25.22 -25.80 4.04
N GLY A 516 -24.25 -25.24 3.34
CA GLY A 516 -24.07 -23.79 3.21
C GLY A 516 -23.46 -23.08 4.43
N GLY A 517 -23.06 -23.81 5.48
CA GLY A 517 -22.32 -23.24 6.61
C GLY A 517 -20.84 -22.98 6.30
N ALA A 518 -20.12 -22.38 7.26
CA ALA A 518 -18.69 -22.06 7.14
C ALA A 518 -17.82 -23.26 6.73
N ALA A 519 -18.09 -24.44 7.30
CA ALA A 519 -17.36 -25.66 6.96
C ALA A 519 -17.55 -26.07 5.49
N ALA A 520 -18.77 -25.94 4.96
CA ALA A 520 -19.06 -26.24 3.56
C ALA A 520 -18.40 -25.22 2.62
N ALA A 521 -18.44 -23.93 2.99
CA ALA A 521 -17.79 -22.87 2.22
C ALA A 521 -16.26 -23.03 2.18
N LEU A 522 -15.64 -23.39 3.32
CA LEU A 522 -14.21 -23.70 3.37
C LEU A 522 -13.85 -24.93 2.53
N GLN A 523 -14.67 -25.98 2.59
CA GLN A 523 -14.46 -27.18 1.77
C GLN A 523 -14.59 -26.88 0.27
N GLU A 524 -15.54 -26.03 -0.12
CA GLU A 524 -15.71 -25.56 -1.50
C GLU A 524 -14.50 -24.74 -1.97
N HIS A 525 -14.01 -23.81 -1.13
CA HIS A 525 -12.80 -23.06 -1.43
C HIS A 525 -11.59 -23.97 -1.63
N ILE A 526 -11.37 -24.93 -0.71
CA ILE A 526 -10.28 -25.90 -0.81
C ILE A 526 -10.41 -26.74 -2.09
N ALA A 527 -11.61 -27.19 -2.43
CA ALA A 527 -11.84 -27.96 -3.65
C ALA A 527 -11.54 -27.14 -4.92
N ARG A 528 -11.79 -25.83 -4.92
CA ARG A 528 -11.43 -24.94 -6.04
C ARG A 528 -9.94 -24.67 -6.09
N TRP A 529 -9.30 -24.44 -4.95
CA TRP A 529 -7.87 -24.12 -4.88
C TRP A 529 -6.95 -25.34 -5.09
N CYS A 530 -7.33 -26.49 -4.54
CA CYS A 530 -6.52 -27.70 -4.54
C CYS A 530 -7.00 -28.79 -5.49
N GLY A 531 -8.25 -28.69 -5.95
CA GLY A 531 -8.96 -29.75 -6.66
C GLY A 531 -9.50 -30.82 -5.72
N GLY A 532 -9.98 -31.93 -6.30
CA GLY A 532 -10.54 -33.04 -5.53
C GLY A 532 -9.47 -33.81 -4.74
N PRO A 533 -9.84 -34.49 -3.64
CA PRO A 533 -8.94 -35.41 -2.97
C PRO A 533 -8.61 -36.60 -3.89
N ASP A 534 -7.32 -36.87 -4.08
CA ASP A 534 -6.85 -37.97 -4.94
C ASP A 534 -7.15 -39.31 -4.28
N THR A 535 -8.07 -40.06 -4.89
CA THR A 535 -8.46 -41.40 -4.42
C THR A 535 -7.52 -42.50 -4.91
N THR A 536 -6.53 -42.17 -5.75
CA THR A 536 -5.55 -43.10 -6.34
C THR A 536 -4.35 -43.40 -5.44
N LEU A 537 -4.20 -42.69 -4.32
CA LEU A 537 -3.13 -42.86 -3.33
C LEU A 537 -3.62 -43.46 -1.99
N LEU A 538 -4.88 -43.94 -1.94
CA LEU A 538 -5.42 -44.76 -0.86
C LEU A 538 -5.02 -46.23 -1.04
#